data_AF-A0A959C6I7-F1
#
_entry.id   AF-A0A959C6I7-F1
#
_cell.length_a   1.000
_cell.length_b   1.000
_cell.length_c   1.000
_cell.angle_alpha   90.00
_cell.angle_beta   90.00
_cell.angle_gamma   90.00
#
_symmetry.space_group_name_H-M   'P 1'
#
loop_
_entity.id
_entity.type
_entity.pdbx_description
1 polymer ?
#
loop_
_entity_poly.entity_id
_entity_poly.type
_entity_poly.pdbx_seq_one_letter_code
_entity_poly.pdbx_strand_id
1 'polypeptide(L)'
;MRYLTFLAACCSLLLFSCDKTLSPEEQFQEDLQKIDDYLAANGLTAESTPSGLHYIITKEGTGNHPTLQSTVTVKYKGYRLDGSVFDETTGSETVQFSLAGVIFGWQEGIPLLKKGGKGTLLLPSYLAYGPSGYGPIAPNTVLLFDVELV
;
A
#
# COMPACT_ATOMS: atom_id res chain seq x y z
N MET A 1 -14.05 36.03 56.44
CA MET A 1 -15.19 36.48 55.61
C MET A 1 -14.98 35.86 54.23
N ARG A 2 -15.67 34.75 53.90
CA ARG A 2 -16.88 34.71 53.04
C ARG A 2 -16.60 35.42 51.70
N TYR A 3 -16.54 34.78 50.53
CA TYR A 3 -17.56 33.90 49.96
C TYR A 3 -17.01 32.81 49.02
N LEU A 4 -17.58 31.64 49.21
CA LEU A 4 -17.74 30.50 48.32
C LEU A 4 -18.95 30.77 47.39
N THR A 5 -18.84 30.54 46.08
CA THR A 5 -19.90 29.95 45.22
C THR A 5 -19.43 29.73 43.77
N PHE A 6 -19.39 28.45 43.38
CA PHE A 6 -19.69 27.83 42.08
C PHE A 6 -20.06 28.74 40.88
N LEU A 7 -19.38 28.52 39.74
CA LEU A 7 -20.09 28.28 38.49
C LEU A 7 -19.38 27.18 37.69
N ALA A 8 -20.09 26.06 37.56
CA ALA A 8 -19.79 24.98 36.64
C ALA A 8 -20.22 25.35 35.21
N ALA A 9 -19.77 24.54 34.26
CA ALA A 9 -20.12 24.51 32.83
C ALA A 9 -19.49 25.65 32.01
N CYS A 10 -18.82 25.40 30.90
CA CYS A 10 -19.12 24.39 29.91
C CYS A 10 -17.82 23.79 29.38
N CYS A 11 -17.61 22.50 29.68
CA CYS A 11 -16.78 21.63 28.88
C CYS A 11 -17.46 21.51 27.51
N SER A 12 -17.22 22.46 26.62
CA SER A 12 -17.54 22.34 25.19
C SER A 12 -16.29 21.82 24.48
N LEU A 13 -15.88 20.60 24.89
CA LEU A 13 -15.27 19.67 23.95
C LEU A 13 -16.31 19.43 22.87
N LEU A 14 -16.32 20.28 21.84
CA LEU A 14 -16.86 19.93 20.55
C LEU A 14 -15.96 18.80 20.04
N LEU A 15 -16.29 17.58 20.46
CA LEU A 15 -15.91 16.37 19.77
C LEU A 15 -16.52 16.50 18.37
N PHE A 16 -15.79 17.13 17.46
CA PHE A 16 -15.93 16.85 16.05
C PHE A 16 -15.56 15.38 15.90
N SER A 17 -16.54 14.51 16.09
CA SER A 17 -16.55 13.17 15.53
C SER A 17 -16.46 13.38 14.02
N CYS A 18 -15.23 13.51 13.53
CA CYS A 18 -14.95 13.60 12.10
C CYS A 18 -15.22 12.22 11.52
N ASP A 19 -16.46 11.98 11.10
CA ASP A 19 -16.73 11.05 10.00
C ASP A 19 -16.17 11.70 8.73
N LYS A 20 -14.84 11.73 8.60
CA LYS A 20 -14.18 12.25 7.40
C LYS A 20 -14.25 11.18 6.32
N THR A 21 -15.34 11.23 5.56
CA THR A 21 -15.34 10.65 4.22
C THR A 21 -14.51 11.55 3.33
N LEU A 22 -13.30 11.11 2.96
CA LEU A 22 -12.41 11.84 2.06
C LEU A 22 -12.92 11.75 0.63
N SER A 23 -12.69 12.81 -0.15
CA SER A 23 -12.81 12.73 -1.61
C SER A 23 -11.73 11.79 -2.19
N PRO A 24 -11.92 11.26 -3.41
CA PRO A 24 -10.91 10.40 -4.04
C PRO A 24 -9.53 11.06 -4.16
N GLU A 25 -9.48 12.37 -4.42
CA GLU A 25 -8.22 13.11 -4.50
C GLU A 25 -7.55 13.24 -3.12
N GLU A 26 -8.31 13.61 -2.08
CA GLU A 26 -7.78 13.69 -0.72
C GLU A 26 -7.28 12.33 -0.22
N GLN A 27 -8.00 11.25 -0.55
CA GLN A 27 -7.56 9.90 -0.22
C GLN A 27 -6.26 9.54 -0.92
N PHE A 28 -6.13 9.91 -2.20
CA PHE A 28 -4.90 9.67 -2.95
C PHE A 28 -3.72 10.41 -2.32
N GLN A 29 -3.88 11.69 -1.98
CA GLN A 29 -2.82 12.46 -1.30
C GLN A 29 -2.49 11.90 0.09
N GLU A 30 -3.49 11.44 0.85
CA GLU A 30 -3.24 10.79 2.14
C GLU A 30 -2.46 9.49 1.98
N ASP A 31 -2.77 8.69 0.97
CA ASP A 31 -2.04 7.45 0.67
C ASP A 31 -0.59 7.73 0.29
N LEU A 32 -0.34 8.75 -0.54
CA LEU A 32 1.02 9.18 -0.91
C LEU A 32 1.80 9.62 0.32
N GLN A 33 1.20 10.45 1.17
CA GLN A 33 1.85 10.91 2.41
C GLN A 33 2.20 9.73 3.33
N LYS A 34 1.30 8.76 3.48
CA LYS A 34 1.57 7.55 4.27
C LYS A 34 2.72 6.72 3.71
N ILE A 35 2.85 6.64 2.38
CA ILE A 35 3.97 5.97 1.72
C ILE A 35 5.27 6.71 1.99
N ASP A 36 5.29 8.03 1.81
CA ASP A 36 6.47 8.87 2.07
C ASP A 36 6.93 8.77 3.53
N ASP A 37 5.98 8.84 4.48
CA ASP A 37 6.26 8.68 5.90
C ASP A 37 6.85 7.30 6.21
N TYR A 38 6.32 6.24 5.59
CA TYR A 38 6.85 4.89 5.76
C TYR A 38 8.26 4.76 5.19
N LEU A 39 8.52 5.29 4.00
CA LEU A 39 9.84 5.28 3.39
C LEU A 39 10.86 6.02 4.28
N ALA A 40 10.50 7.21 4.76
CA ALA A 40 11.36 8.01 5.64
C ALA A 40 11.62 7.31 6.99
N ALA A 41 10.58 6.76 7.62
CA ALA A 41 10.70 6.07 8.90
C ALA A 41 11.58 4.81 8.82
N ASN A 42 11.63 4.16 7.67
CA ASN A 42 12.42 2.95 7.44
C ASN A 42 13.77 3.21 6.72
N GLY A 43 14.11 4.48 6.43
CA GLY A 43 15.33 4.84 5.72
C GLY A 43 15.41 4.26 4.31
N LEU A 44 14.27 4.09 3.66
CA LEU A 44 14.15 3.53 2.32
C LEU A 44 14.10 4.65 1.28
N THR A 45 14.64 4.38 0.09
CA THR A 45 14.53 5.26 -1.07
C THR A 45 13.87 4.47 -2.20
N ALA A 46 12.82 5.04 -2.77
CA ALA A 46 12.03 4.43 -3.84
C ALA A 46 11.96 5.34 -5.06
N GLU A 47 11.78 4.73 -6.21
CA GLU A 47 11.33 5.43 -7.42
C GLU A 47 9.80 5.46 -7.42
N SER A 48 9.21 6.43 -8.12
CA SER A 48 7.75 6.61 -8.20
C SER A 48 7.29 6.76 -9.65
N THR A 49 6.07 6.30 -9.93
CA THR A 49 5.41 6.51 -11.23
C THR A 49 4.36 7.62 -11.13
N PRO A 50 3.82 8.11 -12.27
CA PRO A 50 2.74 9.11 -12.25
C PRO A 50 1.44 8.63 -11.58
N SER A 51 1.22 7.33 -11.45
CA SER A 51 0.09 6.76 -10.71
C SER A 51 0.33 6.78 -9.18
N GLY A 52 1.52 7.16 -8.73
CA GLY A 52 1.86 7.13 -7.30
C GLY A 52 2.25 5.74 -6.79
N LEU A 53 2.37 4.74 -7.68
CA LEU A 53 3.09 3.52 -7.34
C LEU A 53 4.53 3.89 -6.99
N HIS A 54 4.99 3.43 -5.83
CA HIS A 54 6.40 3.49 -5.46
C HIS A 54 7.01 2.10 -5.56
N TYR A 55 8.27 2.03 -5.97
CA TYR A 55 8.98 0.76 -6.08
C TYR A 55 10.45 0.85 -5.74
N ILE A 56 10.99 -0.26 -5.26
CA ILE A 56 12.40 -0.45 -4.93
C ILE A 56 12.84 -1.75 -5.60
N ILE A 57 13.77 -1.69 -6.54
CA ILE A 57 14.38 -2.90 -7.09
C ILE A 57 15.47 -3.37 -6.13
N THR A 58 15.22 -4.49 -5.45
CA THR A 58 16.15 -5.06 -4.46
C THR A 58 17.12 -6.05 -5.08
N LYS A 59 16.76 -6.61 -6.25
CA LYS A 59 17.65 -7.42 -7.07
C LYS A 59 17.27 -7.29 -8.53
N GLU A 60 18.23 -6.88 -9.35
CA GLU A 60 18.06 -6.87 -10.80
C GLU A 60 17.91 -8.28 -11.38
N GLY A 61 16.93 -8.43 -12.26
CA GLY A 61 16.74 -9.64 -13.06
C GLY A 61 17.52 -9.58 -14.36
N THR A 62 17.68 -10.73 -15.01
CA THR A 62 18.42 -10.84 -16.28
C THR A 62 17.52 -11.19 -17.46
N GLY A 63 16.27 -11.56 -17.21
CA GLY A 63 15.30 -11.86 -18.26
C GLY A 63 14.55 -10.62 -18.75
N ASN A 64 13.50 -10.86 -19.54
CA ASN A 64 12.67 -9.80 -20.09
C ASN A 64 11.71 -9.26 -19.03
N HIS A 65 11.25 -8.03 -19.24
CA HIS A 65 10.11 -7.48 -18.55
C HIS A 65 8.83 -8.21 -18.99
N PRO A 66 7.96 -8.62 -18.06
CA PRO A 66 6.65 -9.13 -18.42
C PRO A 66 5.79 -8.03 -19.02
N THR A 67 4.78 -8.43 -19.80
CA THR A 67 3.77 -7.53 -20.37
C THR A 67 2.43 -7.81 -19.69
N LEU A 68 1.45 -6.95 -19.88
CA LEU A 68 0.12 -7.14 -19.31
C LEU A 68 -0.54 -8.48 -19.73
N GLN A 69 -0.18 -9.02 -20.89
CA GLN A 69 -0.68 -10.30 -21.40
C GLN A 69 0.10 -11.52 -20.86
N SER A 70 1.15 -11.30 -20.07
CA SER A 70 1.97 -12.38 -19.53
C SER A 70 1.28 -13.10 -18.37
N THR A 71 1.49 -14.42 -18.30
CA THR A 71 1.35 -15.17 -17.06
C THR A 71 2.69 -15.09 -16.33
N VAL A 72 2.69 -14.57 -15.10
CA VAL A 72 3.89 -14.42 -14.27
C VAL A 72 3.91 -15.50 -13.20
N THR A 73 5.09 -16.04 -12.91
CA THR A 73 5.32 -16.93 -11.76
C THR A 73 6.06 -16.14 -10.70
N VAL A 74 5.50 -16.03 -9.50
CA VAL A 74 6.05 -15.18 -8.45
C VAL A 74 6.16 -15.90 -7.11
N LYS A 75 7.10 -15.46 -6.30
CA LYS A 75 6.97 -15.49 -4.84
C LYS A 75 6.62 -14.10 -4.37
N TYR A 76 5.76 -13.99 -3.37
CA TYR A 76 5.39 -12.68 -2.87
C TYR A 76 5.00 -12.72 -1.40
N LYS A 77 5.04 -11.54 -0.79
CA LYS A 77 4.51 -11.26 0.55
C LYS A 77 3.80 -9.92 0.51
N GLY A 78 2.50 -9.93 0.74
CA GLY A 78 1.64 -8.75 0.86
C GLY A 78 1.42 -8.35 2.32
N TYR A 79 1.73 -7.10 2.65
CA TYR A 79 1.63 -6.57 4.01
C TYR A 79 1.19 -5.11 4.05
N ARG A 80 0.74 -4.66 5.22
CA ARG A 80 0.36 -3.27 5.49
C ARG A 80 1.55 -2.47 6.03
N LEU A 81 1.37 -1.16 6.14
CA LEU A 81 2.38 -0.23 6.68
C LEU A 81 2.81 -0.57 8.12
N ASP A 82 1.95 -1.25 8.89
CA ASP A 82 2.26 -1.74 10.25
C ASP A 82 3.04 -3.07 10.26
N GLY A 83 3.35 -3.64 9.09
CA GLY A 83 4.04 -4.91 8.93
C GLY A 83 3.13 -6.15 9.00
N SER A 84 1.83 -5.98 9.23
CA SER A 84 0.89 -7.12 9.25
C SER A 84 0.74 -7.73 7.86
N VAL A 85 1.08 -9.01 7.74
CA VAL A 85 0.94 -9.80 6.51
C VAL A 85 -0.52 -10.20 6.33
N PHE A 86 -1.06 -10.05 5.12
CA PHE A 86 -2.41 -10.53 4.78
C PHE A 86 -2.42 -11.68 3.78
N ASP A 87 -1.38 -11.83 2.98
CA ASP A 87 -1.26 -12.91 2.00
C ASP A 87 0.22 -13.11 1.61
N GLU A 88 0.67 -14.34 1.45
CA GLU A 88 2.04 -14.65 1.04
C GLU A 88 2.19 -16.08 0.49
N THR A 89 3.22 -16.29 -0.34
CA THR A 89 3.70 -17.65 -0.67
C THR A 89 4.59 -18.19 0.43
N THR A 90 4.41 -19.45 0.83
CA THR A 90 5.20 -20.05 1.92
C THR A 90 6.40 -20.87 1.43
N GLY A 91 7.55 -20.72 2.12
CA GLY A 91 8.74 -21.53 1.88
C GLY A 91 9.25 -21.48 0.42
N SER A 92 9.23 -22.63 -0.25
CA SER A 92 9.74 -22.76 -1.63
C SER A 92 8.67 -22.60 -2.71
N GLU A 93 7.40 -22.43 -2.32
CA GLU A 93 6.27 -22.39 -3.23
C GLU A 93 6.30 -21.14 -4.13
N THR A 94 5.70 -21.28 -5.30
CA THR A 94 5.49 -20.19 -6.27
C THR A 94 4.06 -20.26 -6.74
N VAL A 95 3.49 -19.12 -7.09
CA VAL A 95 2.14 -19.02 -7.65
C VAL A 95 2.18 -18.38 -9.02
N GLN A 96 1.23 -18.76 -9.87
CA GLN A 96 1.05 -18.17 -11.19
C GLN A 96 -0.15 -17.25 -11.21
N PHE A 97 0.03 -16.08 -11.81
CA PHE A 97 -1.05 -15.13 -12.06
C PHE A 97 -1.06 -14.73 -13.53
N SER A 98 -2.25 -14.62 -14.11
CA SER A 98 -2.43 -13.80 -15.31
C SER A 98 -2.28 -12.34 -14.90
N LEU A 99 -1.32 -11.61 -15.46
CA LEU A 99 -1.02 -10.26 -15.00
C LEU A 99 -2.21 -9.32 -15.20
N ALA A 100 -2.96 -9.46 -16.30
CA ALA A 100 -4.20 -8.70 -16.52
C ALA A 100 -5.34 -9.00 -15.52
N GLY A 101 -5.22 -10.08 -14.74
CA GLY A 101 -6.26 -10.53 -13.79
C GLY A 101 -6.02 -10.13 -12.33
N VAL A 102 -4.97 -9.37 -12.02
CA VAL A 102 -4.63 -8.94 -10.65
C VAL A 102 -4.82 -7.43 -10.48
N ILE A 103 -4.60 -6.91 -9.28
CA ILE A 103 -4.72 -5.48 -8.96
C ILE A 103 -3.87 -4.58 -9.87
N PHE A 104 -4.33 -3.35 -10.12
CA PHE A 104 -3.68 -2.44 -11.07
C PHE A 104 -2.22 -2.13 -10.70
N GLY A 105 -1.89 -2.03 -9.42
CA GLY A 105 -0.50 -1.79 -9.01
C GLY A 105 0.43 -2.97 -9.32
N TRP A 106 -0.07 -4.20 -9.42
CA TRP A 106 0.73 -5.32 -9.95
C TRP A 106 0.85 -5.27 -11.47
N GLN A 107 -0.23 -4.93 -12.16
CA GLN A 107 -0.24 -4.74 -13.62
C GLN A 107 0.79 -3.70 -14.07
N GLU A 108 1.00 -2.66 -13.26
CA GLU A 108 2.00 -1.62 -13.48
C GLU A 108 3.38 -1.97 -12.92
N GLY A 109 3.45 -2.45 -11.68
CA GLY A 109 4.71 -2.60 -10.95
C GLY A 109 5.52 -3.84 -11.30
N ILE A 110 4.86 -4.97 -11.59
CA ILE A 110 5.60 -6.21 -11.96
C ILE A 110 6.38 -6.02 -13.27
N PRO A 111 5.84 -5.36 -14.31
CA PRO A 111 6.60 -5.02 -15.52
C PRO A 111 7.83 -4.15 -15.29
N LEU A 112 7.95 -3.43 -14.17
CA LEU A 112 9.18 -2.69 -13.84
C LEU A 112 10.32 -3.64 -13.46
N LEU A 113 10.00 -4.85 -12.99
CA LEU A 113 10.97 -5.90 -12.71
C LEU A 113 11.31 -6.70 -13.98
N LYS A 114 12.54 -7.22 -14.02
CA LYS A 114 12.94 -8.25 -14.99
C LYS A 114 12.75 -9.63 -14.40
N LYS A 115 12.48 -10.62 -15.25
CA LYS A 115 12.49 -12.03 -14.82
C LYS A 115 13.81 -12.38 -14.13
N GLY A 116 13.71 -13.08 -12.99
CA GLY A 116 14.80 -13.40 -12.06
C GLY A 116 15.09 -12.30 -11.01
N GLY A 117 14.39 -11.16 -11.11
CA GLY A 117 14.55 -9.99 -10.26
C GLY A 117 13.61 -9.99 -9.05
N LYS A 118 13.88 -9.08 -8.12
CA LYS A 118 13.09 -8.85 -6.91
C LYS A 118 12.90 -7.36 -6.67
N GLY A 119 11.77 -7.01 -6.09
CA GLY A 119 11.52 -5.65 -5.65
C GLY A 119 10.38 -5.56 -4.65
N THR A 120 10.28 -4.39 -4.04
CA THR A 120 9.16 -4.02 -3.18
C THR A 120 8.32 -2.99 -3.92
N LEU A 121 7.01 -3.20 -3.95
CA LEU A 121 6.02 -2.29 -4.51
C LEU A 121 5.20 -1.70 -3.36
N LEU A 122 5.02 -0.38 -3.31
CA LEU A 122 4.15 0.30 -2.35
C LEU A 122 3.02 0.98 -3.14
N LEU A 123 1.80 0.52 -2.89
CA LEU A 123 0.63 0.83 -3.68
C LEU A 123 -0.29 1.75 -2.88
N PRO A 124 -0.62 2.95 -3.38
CA PRO A 124 -1.78 3.69 -2.88
C PRO A 124 -3.04 2.84 -3.07
N SER A 125 -4.03 3.05 -2.21
CA SER A 125 -5.16 2.13 -2.06
C SER A 125 -5.94 1.94 -3.36
N TYR A 126 -6.04 2.97 -4.19
CA TYR A 126 -6.75 2.91 -5.47
C TYR A 126 -6.06 2.00 -6.52
N LEU A 127 -4.74 1.77 -6.42
CA LEU A 127 -4.01 0.76 -7.22
C LEU A 127 -4.14 -0.65 -6.62
N ALA A 128 -4.72 -0.78 -5.43
CA ALA A 128 -4.98 -2.02 -4.73
C ALA A 128 -6.49 -2.33 -4.70
N TYR A 129 -7.14 -2.23 -3.52
CA TYR A 129 -8.54 -2.60 -3.32
C TYR A 129 -9.48 -1.41 -3.07
N GLY A 130 -8.94 -0.19 -3.14
CA GLY A 130 -9.69 1.07 -3.14
C GLY A 130 -10.62 1.27 -1.92
N PRO A 131 -11.67 2.09 -2.06
CA PRO A 131 -12.57 2.46 -0.97
C PRO A 131 -13.49 1.34 -0.49
N SER A 132 -13.57 0.23 -1.22
CA SER A 132 -14.37 -0.93 -0.81
C SER A 132 -13.58 -1.89 0.08
N GLY A 133 -12.25 -1.92 -0.05
CA GLY A 133 -11.43 -2.97 0.53
C GLY A 133 -11.73 -4.35 -0.08
N TYR A 134 -11.17 -5.41 0.49
CA TYR A 134 -11.41 -6.79 0.07
C TYR A 134 -11.05 -7.78 1.17
N GLY A 135 -12.00 -8.63 1.57
CA GLY A 135 -11.77 -9.64 2.59
C GLY A 135 -11.18 -9.04 3.87
N PRO A 136 -9.95 -9.41 4.29
CA PRO A 136 -9.29 -8.86 5.48
C PRO A 136 -8.65 -7.47 5.27
N ILE A 137 -8.75 -6.89 4.07
CA ILE A 137 -8.16 -5.60 3.72
C ILE A 137 -9.25 -4.53 3.85
N ALA A 138 -9.04 -3.57 4.75
CA ALA A 138 -9.97 -2.48 4.98
C ALA A 138 -10.06 -1.53 3.76
N PRO A 139 -11.15 -0.76 3.63
CA PRO A 139 -11.22 0.39 2.75
C PRO A 139 -9.96 1.27 2.81
N ASN A 140 -9.55 1.82 1.66
CA ASN A 140 -8.51 2.84 1.57
C ASN A 140 -7.19 2.47 2.26
N THR A 141 -6.78 1.20 2.10
CA THR A 141 -5.55 0.69 2.70
C THR A 141 -4.39 0.73 1.69
N VAL A 142 -3.30 1.43 2.05
CA VAL A 142 -2.00 1.32 1.38
C VAL A 142 -1.41 -0.07 1.61
N LEU A 143 -0.95 -0.70 0.54
CA LEU A 143 -0.37 -2.05 0.61
C LEU A 143 1.05 -2.09 0.07
N LEU A 144 1.86 -2.97 0.67
CA LEU A 144 3.21 -3.26 0.25
C LEU A 144 3.29 -4.70 -0.22
N PHE A 145 4.07 -4.92 -1.27
CA PHE A 145 4.34 -6.25 -1.80
C PHE A 145 5.83 -6.42 -2.03
N ASP A 146 6.45 -7.36 -1.32
CA ASP A 146 7.75 -7.88 -1.73
C ASP A 146 7.49 -8.95 -2.80
N VAL A 147 8.06 -8.80 -3.99
CA VAL A 147 7.84 -9.69 -5.13
C VAL A 147 9.17 -10.20 -5.67
N GLU A 148 9.25 -11.50 -5.90
CA GLU A 148 10.30 -12.15 -6.69
C GLU A 148 9.67 -12.75 -7.94
N LEU A 149 10.13 -12.29 -9.11
CA LEU A 149 9.69 -12.79 -10.41
C LEU A 149 10.60 -13.95 -10.83
N VAL A 150 10.07 -15.18 -10.87
CA VAL A 150 10.83 -16.41 -11.10
C VAL A 150 11.07 -16.69 -12.59
#